data_AF-A0A2K8MCH9-F1
#
_entry.id   AF-A0A2K8MCH9-F1
#
_cell.length_a   1.000
_cell.length_b   1.000
_cell.length_c   1.000
_cell.angle_alpha   90.00
_cell.angle_beta   90.00
_cell.angle_gamma   90.00
#
_symmetry.space_group_name_H-M   'P 1'
#
loop_
_entity.id
_entity.type
_entity.pdbx_description
1 polymer ?
#
loop_
_entity_poly.entity_id
_entity_poly.type
_entity_poly.pdbx_seq_one_letter_code
_entity_poly.pdbx_strand_id
1 'polypeptide(L)'
;MRNTLIAAALICCASAPALAQQAATTTAKPQSAAERIAELEGQLIRQERIADNARQSMEAMRAEMKLRDELLVLGRERNAELYAVAMEIAEKHVRRKDWEPFTQHSRVRMENLKQSYEDRLRAARITAETLPPSVQQRMDAELGTGAAAKPAPQPN
;
A
#
# COMPACT_ATOMS: atom_id res chain seq x y z
N MET A 1 -40.44 -18.62 52.92
CA MET A 1 -39.21 -18.27 53.67
C MET A 1 -38.36 -19.51 53.85
N ARG A 2 -37.24 -19.59 53.11
CA ARG A 2 -36.13 -20.57 53.18
C ARG A 2 -35.36 -20.38 51.85
N ASN A 3 -34.22 -19.67 51.81
CA ASN A 3 -32.87 -20.20 52.12
C ASN A 3 -32.72 -21.62 51.51
N THR A 4 -31.88 -21.89 50.52
CA THR A 4 -30.43 -21.60 50.48
C THR A 4 -29.79 -22.17 49.18
N LEU A 5 -28.73 -21.51 48.73
CA LEU A 5 -27.43 -22.08 48.29
C LEU A 5 -27.25 -22.86 46.97
N ILE A 6 -26.20 -22.40 46.27
CA ILE A 6 -25.08 -23.17 45.69
C ILE A 6 -25.25 -23.74 44.27
N ALA A 7 -24.44 -23.12 43.40
CA ALA A 7 -23.46 -23.70 42.47
C ALA A 7 -23.87 -24.66 41.35
N ALA A 8 -23.10 -24.48 40.27
CA ALA A 8 -22.66 -25.48 39.32
C ALA A 8 -23.70 -26.06 38.36
N ALA A 9 -23.61 -25.63 37.10
CA ALA A 9 -23.71 -26.50 35.94
C ALA A 9 -23.40 -25.65 34.69
N LEU A 10 -22.25 -25.89 34.03
CA LEU A 10 -22.12 -26.79 32.86
C LEU A 10 -22.65 -26.05 31.61
N ILE A 11 -21.94 -25.91 30.49
CA ILE A 11 -21.54 -26.99 29.57
C ILE A 11 -20.60 -26.42 28.47
N CYS A 12 -19.61 -27.25 28.10
CA CYS A 12 -18.86 -27.31 26.82
C CYS A 12 -17.94 -26.17 26.38
N CYS A 13 -16.65 -26.34 26.66
CA CYS A 13 -15.63 -26.19 25.62
C CYS A 13 -14.92 -27.54 25.44
N ALA A 14 -15.32 -28.25 24.39
CA ALA A 14 -14.56 -29.35 23.84
C ALA A 14 -13.37 -28.77 23.06
N SER A 15 -12.15 -29.00 23.52
CA SER A 15 -10.99 -29.12 22.65
C SER A 15 -10.04 -30.15 23.24
N ALA A 16 -9.82 -31.20 22.46
CA ALA A 16 -9.05 -32.37 22.79
C ALA A 16 -7.55 -32.03 23.00
N PRO A 17 -6.82 -32.86 23.75
CA PRO A 17 -5.47 -32.57 24.22
C PRO A 17 -4.45 -32.87 23.12
N ALA A 18 -3.77 -31.84 22.62
CA ALA A 18 -2.62 -31.98 21.73
C ALA A 18 -1.42 -31.14 22.22
N LEU A 19 -1.27 -31.01 23.54
CA LEU A 19 -0.08 -30.46 24.20
C LEU A 19 0.58 -31.57 25.01
N ALA A 20 0.92 -32.67 24.34
CA ALA A 20 1.64 -33.79 24.93
C ALA A 20 2.83 -34.17 24.05
N GLN A 21 3.66 -33.20 23.65
CA GLN A 21 5.06 -33.47 23.29
C GLN A 21 5.84 -32.16 23.10
N GLN A 22 6.41 -31.67 24.19
CA GLN A 22 7.75 -31.08 24.25
C GLN A 22 8.08 -30.74 25.72
N ALA A 23 8.03 -31.76 26.57
CA ALA A 23 8.89 -31.78 27.75
C ALA A 23 10.31 -32.12 27.27
N ALA A 24 10.93 -31.17 26.55
CA ALA A 24 12.38 -31.16 26.42
C ALA A 24 12.91 -30.75 27.79
N THR A 25 13.53 -31.69 28.48
CA THR A 25 14.39 -31.46 29.63
C THR A 25 15.55 -30.56 29.20
N THR A 26 15.32 -29.26 29.16
CA THR A 26 16.39 -28.27 29.14
C THR A 26 16.97 -28.27 30.54
N THR A 27 18.08 -28.99 30.74
CA THR A 27 19.01 -28.68 31.83
C THR A 27 19.49 -27.26 31.60
N ALA A 28 18.76 -26.27 32.12
CA ALA A 28 19.11 -24.87 32.08
C ALA A 28 20.36 -24.68 32.94
N LYS A 29 21.52 -24.68 32.31
CA LYS A 29 22.72 -24.09 32.89
C LYS A 29 22.34 -22.64 33.26
N PRO A 30 22.63 -22.15 34.48
CA PRO A 30 22.32 -20.77 34.83
C PRO A 30 23.09 -19.88 33.85
N GLN A 31 22.36 -19.25 32.91
CA GLN A 31 22.92 -18.23 32.03
C GLN A 31 23.55 -17.18 32.93
N SER A 32 24.79 -16.80 32.65
CA SER A 32 25.40 -15.72 33.41
C SER A 32 24.62 -14.43 33.18
N ALA A 33 24.58 -13.53 34.16
CA ALA A 33 23.91 -12.24 33.99
C ALA A 33 24.43 -11.48 32.74
N ALA A 34 25.71 -11.65 32.38
CA ALA A 34 26.30 -11.09 31.18
C ALA A 34 25.71 -11.66 29.87
N GLU A 35 25.48 -12.98 29.81
CA GLU A 35 24.84 -13.62 28.65
C GLU A 35 23.38 -13.15 28.49
N ARG A 36 22.66 -12.99 29.61
CA ARG A 36 21.29 -12.47 29.62
C ARG A 36 21.24 -11.02 29.14
N ILE A 37 22.19 -10.19 29.57
CA ILE A 37 22.30 -8.79 29.13
C ILE A 37 22.58 -8.72 27.63
N ALA A 38 23.56 -9.47 27.12
CA ALA A 38 23.88 -9.48 25.70
C ALA A 38 22.70 -9.97 24.82
N GLU A 39 21.93 -10.95 25.30
CA GLU A 39 20.72 -11.41 24.62
C GLU A 39 19.65 -10.32 24.55
N LEU A 40 19.40 -9.63 25.68
CA LEU A 40 18.43 -8.54 25.77
C LEU A 40 18.83 -7.31 24.93
N GLU A 41 20.11 -6.95 24.92
CA GLU A 41 20.66 -5.91 24.04
C GLU A 41 20.44 -6.28 22.57
N GLY A 42 20.72 -7.54 22.19
CA GLY A 42 20.44 -8.04 20.86
C GLY A 42 18.95 -8.02 20.51
N GLN A 43 18.06 -8.27 21.46
CA GLN A 43 16.61 -8.15 21.28
C GLN A 43 16.18 -6.68 21.10
N LEU A 44 16.72 -5.75 21.90
CA LEU A 44 16.43 -4.32 21.79
C LEU A 44 16.83 -3.77 20.42
N ILE A 45 18.05 -4.06 19.95
CA ILE A 45 18.52 -3.62 18.62
C ILE A 45 17.58 -4.12 17.51
N ARG A 46 17.11 -5.37 17.61
CA ARG A 46 16.12 -5.90 16.65
C ARG A 46 14.79 -5.17 16.72
N GLN A 47 14.30 -4.88 17.93
CA GLN A 47 13.04 -4.15 18.11
C GLN A 47 13.13 -2.71 17.60
N GLU A 48 14.24 -2.01 17.85
CA GLU A 48 14.49 -0.67 17.32
C GLU A 48 14.45 -0.66 15.80
N ARG A 49 15.14 -1.61 15.16
CA ARG A 49 15.13 -1.74 13.70
C ARG A 49 13.74 -2.03 13.14
N ILE A 50 12.93 -2.85 13.83
CA ILE A 50 11.54 -3.10 13.44
C ILE A 50 10.70 -1.82 13.58
N ALA A 51 10.87 -1.09 14.68
CA ALA A 51 10.16 0.16 14.91
C ALA A 51 10.50 1.23 13.85
N ASP A 52 11.77 1.34 13.47
CA ASP A 52 12.20 2.28 12.44
C ASP A 52 11.68 1.90 11.05
N ASN A 53 11.73 0.62 10.69
CA ASN A 53 11.10 0.13 9.46
C ASN A 53 9.58 0.40 9.44
N ALA A 54 8.90 0.21 10.58
CA ALA A 54 7.48 0.50 10.71
C ALA A 54 7.20 2.00 10.53
N ARG A 55 8.01 2.89 11.13
CA ARG A 55 7.90 4.34 10.95
C ARG A 55 8.06 4.74 9.48
N GLN A 56 9.10 4.24 8.82
CA GLN A 56 9.36 4.53 7.40
C GLN A 56 8.20 4.05 6.50
N SER A 57 7.65 2.86 6.76
CA SER A 57 6.51 2.37 5.98
C SER A 57 5.23 3.18 6.21
N MET A 58 4.97 3.63 7.44
CA MET A 58 3.85 4.53 7.74
C MET A 58 4.01 5.91 7.09
N GLU A 59 5.22 6.46 7.08
CA GLU A 59 5.51 7.74 6.41
C GLU A 59 5.29 7.65 4.90
N ALA A 60 5.78 6.57 4.27
CA ALA A 60 5.54 6.30 2.86
C ALA A 60 4.03 6.18 2.56
N MET A 61 3.28 5.47 3.40
CA MET A 61 1.83 5.33 3.24
C MET A 61 1.10 6.66 3.40
N ARG A 62 1.49 7.51 4.36
CA ARG A 62 0.92 8.86 4.52
C ARG A 62 1.20 9.74 3.31
N ALA A 63 2.41 9.69 2.76
CA ALA A 63 2.76 10.43 1.55
C ALA A 63 1.92 9.97 0.35
N GLU A 64 1.71 8.67 0.21
CA GLU A 64 0.88 8.11 -0.86
C GLU A 64 -0.60 8.51 -0.71
N MET A 65 -1.16 8.46 0.50
CA MET A 65 -2.53 8.91 0.76
C MET A 65 -2.70 10.41 0.42
N LYS A 66 -1.75 11.25 0.84
CA LYS A 66 -1.76 12.68 0.52
C LYS A 66 -1.73 12.93 -0.99
N LEU A 67 -0.87 12.22 -1.72
CA LEU A 67 -0.80 12.31 -3.18
C LEU A 67 -2.13 11.91 -3.84
N ARG A 68 -2.77 10.84 -3.35
CA ARG A 68 -4.08 10.39 -3.85
C ARG A 68 -5.17 11.44 -3.59
N ASP A 69 -5.18 12.07 -2.41
CA ASP A 69 -6.14 13.14 -2.09
C ASP A 69 -5.97 14.35 -3.02
N GLU A 70 -4.73 14.78 -3.27
CA GLU A 70 -4.43 15.86 -4.22
C GLU A 70 -4.92 15.54 -5.64
N LEU A 71 -4.75 14.29 -6.09
CA LEU A 71 -5.22 13.84 -7.40
C LEU A 71 -6.75 13.76 -7.49
N LEU A 72 -7.44 13.38 -6.40
CA LEU A 72 -8.91 13.41 -6.35
C LEU A 72 -9.45 14.83 -6.47
N VAL A 73 -8.83 15.79 -5.77
CA VAL A 73 -9.18 17.21 -5.89
C VAL A 73 -8.97 17.68 -7.33
N LEU A 74 -7.80 17.39 -7.90
CA LEU A 74 -7.51 17.75 -9.29
C LEU A 74 -8.51 17.13 -10.27
N GLY A 75 -8.88 15.86 -10.09
CA GLY A 75 -9.86 15.19 -10.94
C GLY A 75 -11.22 15.88 -10.90
N ARG A 76 -11.66 16.34 -9.71
CA ARG A 76 -12.90 17.13 -9.56
C ARG A 76 -12.80 18.48 -10.26
N GLU A 77 -11.69 19.19 -10.10
CA GLU A 77 -11.45 20.49 -10.76
C GLU A 77 -11.49 20.35 -12.28
N ARG A 78 -10.76 19.38 -12.84
CA ARG A 78 -10.74 19.16 -14.31
C ARG A 78 -12.10 18.74 -14.83
N ASN A 79 -12.84 17.92 -14.08
CA ASN A 79 -14.20 17.55 -14.47
C ASN A 79 -15.14 18.77 -14.49
N ALA A 80 -15.04 19.66 -13.48
CA ALA A 80 -15.80 20.91 -13.47
C ALA A 80 -15.45 21.82 -14.66
N GLU A 81 -14.17 21.96 -15.00
CA GLU A 81 -13.71 22.71 -16.16
C GLU A 81 -14.22 22.09 -17.49
N LEU A 82 -14.22 20.76 -17.61
CA LEU A 82 -14.78 20.08 -18.78
C LEU A 82 -16.28 20.32 -18.92
N TYR A 83 -17.04 20.25 -17.83
CA TYR A 83 -18.47 20.61 -17.85
C TYR A 83 -18.70 22.06 -18.24
N ALA A 84 -17.87 23.00 -17.76
CA ALA A 84 -17.97 24.40 -18.14
C ALA A 84 -17.77 24.59 -19.66
N VAL A 85 -16.73 23.96 -20.23
CA VAL A 85 -16.49 23.98 -21.68
C VAL A 85 -17.65 23.34 -22.45
N ALA A 86 -18.19 22.22 -21.96
CA ALA A 86 -19.35 21.57 -22.57
C ALA A 86 -20.60 22.48 -22.58
N MET A 87 -20.84 23.21 -21.49
CA MET A 87 -21.94 24.19 -21.40
C MET A 87 -21.73 25.38 -22.34
N GLU A 88 -20.51 25.91 -22.48
CA GLU A 88 -20.19 26.95 -23.46
C GLU A 88 -20.45 26.49 -24.90
N ILE A 89 -20.13 25.22 -25.20
CA ILE A 89 -20.47 24.59 -26.48
C ILE A 89 -21.98 24.50 -26.64
N ALA A 90 -22.71 23.96 -25.67
CA ALA A 90 -24.16 23.84 -25.77
C ALA A 90 -24.85 25.21 -25.96
N GLU A 91 -24.46 26.23 -25.18
CA GLU A 91 -25.05 27.56 -25.24
C GLU A 91 -24.85 28.23 -26.59
N LYS A 92 -23.61 28.19 -27.12
CA LYS A 92 -23.37 28.84 -28.38
C LYS A 92 -23.96 28.03 -29.55
N HIS A 93 -24.16 26.70 -29.43
CA HIS A 93 -24.74 25.85 -30.49
C HIS A 93 -26.15 26.29 -30.83
N VAL A 94 -26.86 26.77 -29.81
CA VAL A 94 -28.20 27.35 -29.94
C VAL A 94 -28.19 28.70 -30.67
N ARG A 95 -27.06 29.42 -30.73
CA ARG A 95 -27.04 30.86 -31.11
C ARG A 95 -26.42 31.21 -32.46
N ARG A 96 -25.61 30.37 -33.12
CA ARG A 96 -24.95 30.74 -34.41
C ARG A 96 -24.81 29.55 -35.37
N LYS A 97 -24.72 29.84 -36.68
CA LYS A 97 -24.57 28.85 -37.77
C LYS A 97 -23.11 28.56 -38.14
N ASP A 98 -22.18 29.49 -37.85
CA ASP A 98 -20.75 29.34 -38.13
C ASP A 98 -19.99 28.87 -36.87
N TRP A 99 -19.78 27.55 -36.80
CA TRP A 99 -19.48 26.83 -35.55
C TRP A 99 -18.13 26.13 -35.51
N GLU A 100 -17.60 25.79 -36.68
CA GLU A 100 -16.38 24.98 -36.85
C GLU A 100 -15.19 25.51 -36.03
N PRO A 101 -14.80 26.80 -36.14
CA PRO A 101 -13.58 27.28 -35.49
C PRO A 101 -13.69 27.32 -33.95
N PHE A 102 -14.89 27.59 -33.44
CA PHE A 102 -15.15 27.62 -32.01
C PHE A 102 -15.09 26.21 -31.40
N THR A 103 -15.75 25.24 -32.05
CA THR A 103 -15.72 23.84 -31.59
C THR A 103 -14.33 23.23 -31.65
N GLN A 104 -13.52 23.58 -32.66
CA GLN A 104 -12.12 23.16 -32.75
C GLN A 104 -11.29 23.72 -31.57
N HIS A 105 -11.43 25.01 -31.24
CA HIS A 105 -10.74 25.59 -30.10
C HIS A 105 -11.16 24.92 -28.77
N SER A 106 -12.46 24.69 -28.57
CA SER A 106 -12.96 24.02 -27.37
C SER A 106 -12.51 22.56 -27.29
N ARG A 107 -12.41 21.84 -28.42
CA ARG A 107 -11.86 20.47 -28.47
C ARG A 107 -10.40 20.42 -28.03
N VAL A 108 -9.57 21.33 -28.53
CA VAL A 108 -8.16 21.44 -28.10
C VAL A 108 -8.09 21.73 -26.60
N ARG A 109 -8.94 22.63 -26.09
CA ARG A 109 -8.99 22.92 -24.66
C ARG A 109 -9.35 21.69 -23.83
N MET A 110 -10.38 20.94 -24.23
CA MET A 110 -10.78 19.70 -23.53
C MET A 110 -9.66 18.65 -23.56
N GLU A 111 -9.00 18.46 -24.71
CA GLU A 111 -7.90 17.50 -24.82
C GLU A 111 -6.71 17.91 -23.92
N ASN A 112 -6.37 19.19 -23.86
CA ASN A 112 -5.31 19.68 -22.98
C ASN A 112 -5.64 19.45 -21.49
N LEU A 113 -6.90 19.63 -21.09
CA LEU A 113 -7.34 19.37 -19.72
C LEU A 113 -7.23 17.89 -19.36
N LYS A 114 -7.64 17.02 -20.28
CA LYS A 114 -7.53 15.57 -20.15
C LYS A 114 -6.06 15.14 -20.09
N GLN A 115 -5.24 15.60 -21.01
CA GLN A 115 -3.82 15.28 -21.08
C GLN A 115 -3.09 15.72 -19.81
N SER A 116 -3.34 16.93 -19.32
CA SER A 116 -2.75 17.45 -18.08
C SER A 116 -3.07 16.56 -16.86
N TYR A 117 -4.29 16.03 -16.79
CA TYR A 117 -4.68 15.10 -15.74
C TYR A 117 -3.97 13.74 -15.90
N GLU A 118 -3.95 13.18 -17.10
CA GLU A 118 -3.27 11.91 -17.40
C GLU A 118 -1.75 11.99 -17.14
N ASP A 119 -1.10 13.10 -17.49
CA ASP A 119 0.33 13.30 -17.26
C ASP A 119 0.65 13.29 -15.76
N ARG A 120 -0.20 13.92 -14.94
CA ARG A 120 -0.07 13.91 -13.48
C ARG A 120 -0.34 12.52 -12.88
N LEU A 121 -1.28 11.76 -13.42
CA LEU A 121 -1.49 10.36 -13.03
C LEU A 121 -0.29 9.47 -13.38
N ARG A 122 0.29 9.64 -14.57
CA ARG A 122 1.50 8.91 -14.98
C ARG A 122 2.71 9.29 -14.13
N ALA A 123 2.90 10.57 -13.83
CA ALA A 123 3.95 11.04 -12.92
C ALA A 123 3.81 10.42 -11.52
N ALA A 124 2.57 10.27 -11.06
CA ALA A 124 2.24 9.59 -9.80
C ALA A 124 2.27 8.05 -9.88
N ARG A 125 2.48 7.45 -11.07
CA ARG A 125 2.40 6.00 -11.35
C ARG A 125 1.07 5.38 -10.91
N ILE A 126 -0.03 6.12 -11.02
CA ILE A 126 -1.38 5.64 -10.73
C ILE A 126 -2.10 5.40 -12.05
N THR A 127 -1.72 4.33 -12.75
CA THR A 127 -2.42 3.84 -13.94
C THR A 127 -2.72 2.35 -13.79
N ALA A 128 -3.72 1.85 -14.52
CA ALA A 128 -4.08 0.44 -14.50
C ALA A 128 -2.92 -0.49 -14.93
N GLU A 129 -1.95 0.06 -15.69
CA GLU A 129 -0.82 -0.67 -16.25
C GLU A 129 0.44 -0.62 -15.37
N THR A 130 0.52 0.30 -14.41
CA THR A 130 1.68 0.45 -13.53
C THR A 130 1.53 -0.42 -12.28
N LEU A 131 2.50 -1.31 -12.04
CA LEU A 131 2.55 -2.16 -10.85
C LEU A 131 2.67 -1.30 -9.58
N PRO A 132 2.02 -1.70 -8.47
CA PRO A 132 2.24 -1.04 -7.19
C PRO A 132 3.74 -1.02 -6.83
N PRO A 133 4.25 0.05 -6.19
CA PRO A 133 5.67 0.18 -5.88
C PRO A 133 6.25 -1.02 -5.12
N SER A 134 5.46 -1.62 -4.23
CA SER A 134 5.83 -2.82 -3.48
C SER A 134 6.00 -4.07 -4.34
N VAL A 135 5.20 -4.21 -5.40
CA VAL A 135 5.30 -5.33 -6.35
C VAL A 135 6.48 -5.09 -7.29
N GLN A 136 6.68 -3.85 -7.73
CA GLN A 136 7.81 -3.49 -8.57
C GLN A 136 9.15 -3.68 -7.85
N GLN A 137 9.25 -3.27 -6.58
CA GLN A 137 10.44 -3.51 -5.76
C GLN A 137 10.74 -5.00 -5.56
N ARG A 138 9.71 -5.85 -5.38
CA ARG A 138 9.89 -7.30 -5.31
C ARG A 138 10.39 -7.87 -6.64
N MET A 139 9.77 -7.45 -7.75
CA MET A 139 10.17 -7.85 -9.09
C MET A 139 11.61 -7.41 -9.40
N ASP A 140 12.00 -6.19 -9.06
CA ASP A 140 13.35 -5.67 -9.23
C ASP A 140 14.37 -6.44 -8.36
N ALA A 141 14.00 -6.84 -7.15
CA ALA A 141 14.84 -7.66 -6.27
C ALA A 141 15.01 -9.10 -6.80
N GLU A 142 13.94 -9.70 -7.36
CA GLU A 142 13.97 -11.03 -7.97
C GLU A 142 14.78 -11.04 -9.28
N LEU A 143 14.63 -10.00 -10.11
CA LEU A 143 15.41 -9.85 -11.36
C LEU A 143 16.87 -9.52 -11.09
N GLY A 144 17.17 -8.72 -10.05
CA GLY A 144 18.54 -8.40 -9.63
C GLY A 144 19.30 -9.60 -9.06
N THR A 145 18.60 -10.58 -8.47
CA THR A 145 19.20 -11.82 -7.95
C THR A 145 19.37 -12.90 -9.02
N GLY A 146 18.52 -12.93 -10.04
CA GLY A 146 18.62 -13.86 -11.18
C GLY A 146 19.78 -13.57 -12.15
N ALA A 147 20.22 -12.31 -12.28
CA ALA A 147 21.30 -11.93 -13.19
C ALA A 147 22.70 -12.39 -12.74
N ALA A 148 22.89 -12.72 -11.45
CA ALA A 148 24.16 -13.17 -10.89
C ALA A 148 24.44 -14.68 -11.07
N ALA A 149 23.46 -15.46 -11.55
CA ALA A 149 23.54 -16.92 -11.66
C ALA A 149 23.70 -17.42 -13.11
N LYS A 150 24.43 -16.70 -13.97
CA LYS A 150 24.78 -17.21 -15.30
C LYS A 150 26.09 -18.00 -15.20
N PRO A 151 26.09 -19.34 -15.36
CA PRO A 151 27.33 -20.11 -15.36
C PRO A 151 28.16 -19.72 -16.58
N ALA A 152 29.45 -19.45 -16.35
CA ALA A 152 30.41 -19.13 -17.39
C ALA A 152 30.48 -20.25 -18.44
N PRO A 153 30.62 -19.93 -19.75
CA PRO A 153 30.74 -20.95 -20.79
C PRO A 153 32.04 -21.74 -20.57
N GLN A 154 31.91 -23.07 -20.50
CA GLN A 154 33.07 -23.96 -20.43
C GLN A 154 33.89 -23.83 -21.73
N PRO A 155 35.21 -23.63 -21.64
CA PRO A 155 36.07 -23.63 -22.82
C PRO A 155 36.23 -25.07 -23.33
N ASN A 156 36.01 -25.25 -24.64
CA ASN A 156 36.42 -26.45 -25.38
C ASN A 156 37.94 -26.46 -25.56
#